data_AF-A0A954HNH6-F1
#
_entry.id   AF-A0A954HNH6-F1
#
_cell.length_a   1.000
_cell.length_b   1.000
_cell.length_c   1.000
_cell.angle_alpha   90.00
_cell.angle_beta   90.00
_cell.angle_gamma   90.00
#
_symmetry.space_group_name_H-M   'P 1'
#
loop_
_entity.id
_entity.type
_entity.pdbx_description
1 polymer ?
#
loop_
_entity_poly.entity_id
_entity_poly.type
_entity_poly.pdbx_seq_one_letter_code
_entity_poly.pdbx_strand_id
1 'polypeptide(L)'
;MNVISLSFLAFVVGLLAVSYLVPRRLQEVVLLGGSWAFCSTFGWPCLAILLVCTLANYLLPIMFHEGRRNPRNVPILWLGIGLNVTLLSFVRLMRASENGPLILTSSIGVSFYTLSSIAYLVDVYQGNVQRITEPLRFALFIGWFPHLVAGPIERVQGFLPQLKSHRVVDDTQICISLQQIGTGLVRKVVLGNALFSMIPADLWARPSQHPALHLLVFPFVFAVAVYNDF
;
A
#
# COMPACT_ATOMS: atom_id res chain seq x y z
N MET A 1 -11.62 6.34 -4.85
CA MET A 1 -11.34 6.33 -6.32
C MET A 1 -10.84 4.95 -6.73
N ASN A 2 -11.27 4.41 -7.88
CA ASN A 2 -10.74 3.13 -8.39
C ASN A 2 -9.48 3.39 -9.25
N VAL A 3 -8.45 2.54 -9.15
CA VAL A 3 -7.17 2.66 -9.88
C VAL A 3 -7.36 2.66 -11.39
N ILE A 4 -8.38 1.98 -11.91
CA ILE A 4 -8.67 1.91 -13.35
C ILE A 4 -9.45 3.15 -13.84
N SER A 5 -9.97 3.98 -12.93
CA SER A 5 -10.86 5.09 -13.29
C SER A 5 -10.12 6.28 -13.92
N LEU A 6 -10.79 6.99 -14.81
CA LEU A 6 -10.34 8.29 -15.34
C LEU A 6 -10.08 9.30 -14.21
N SER A 7 -10.86 9.26 -13.13
CA SER A 7 -10.64 10.11 -11.96
C SER A 7 -9.29 9.85 -11.28
N PHE A 8 -8.82 8.60 -11.24
CA PHE A 8 -7.50 8.27 -10.72
C PHE A 8 -6.39 8.76 -11.64
N LEU A 9 -6.53 8.57 -12.95
CA LEU A 9 -5.56 9.09 -13.92
C LEU A 9 -5.44 10.61 -13.83
N ALA A 10 -6.57 11.33 -13.82
CA ALA A 10 -6.60 12.78 -13.67
C ALA A 10 -5.95 13.24 -12.35
N PHE A 11 -6.20 12.51 -11.26
CA PHE A 11 -5.54 12.77 -9.97
C PHE A 11 -4.02 12.57 -10.04
N VAL A 12 -3.53 11.47 -10.62
CA VAL A 12 -2.09 11.20 -10.74
C VAL A 12 -1.41 12.24 -11.63
N VAL A 13 -1.98 12.54 -12.80
CA VAL A 13 -1.45 13.55 -13.72
C VAL A 13 -1.43 14.93 -13.05
N GLY A 14 -2.52 15.31 -12.37
CA GLY A 14 -2.59 16.56 -11.63
C GLY A 14 -1.58 16.64 -10.49
N LEU A 15 -1.44 15.57 -9.69
CA LEU A 15 -0.47 15.49 -8.61
C LEU A 15 0.97 15.60 -9.12
N LEU A 16 1.28 14.92 -10.22
CA LEU A 16 2.59 15.01 -10.87
C LEU A 16 2.85 16.43 -11.37
N ALA A 17 1.91 17.03 -12.10
CA ALA A 17 2.03 18.39 -12.60
C ALA A 17 2.29 19.40 -11.47
N VAL A 18 1.50 19.35 -10.38
CA VAL A 18 1.71 20.22 -9.21
C VAL A 18 3.09 19.94 -8.58
N SER A 19 3.50 18.68 -8.46
CA SER A 19 4.82 18.35 -7.90
C SER A 19 5.99 18.86 -8.75
N TYR A 20 5.84 18.94 -10.07
CA TYR A 20 6.86 19.49 -10.97
C TYR A 20 6.92 21.02 -10.95
N LEU A 21 5.78 21.70 -10.79
CA LEU A 21 5.69 23.16 -10.75
C LEU A 21 6.20 23.76 -9.43
N VAL A 22 6.12 22.98 -8.35
CA VAL A 22 6.45 23.42 -6.99
C VAL A 22 7.96 23.23 -6.70
N PRO A 23 8.60 24.14 -5.93
CA PRO A 23 10.01 24.00 -5.58
C PRO A 23 10.28 22.71 -4.79
N ARG A 24 11.50 22.16 -4.93
CA ARG A 24 11.87 20.85 -4.36
C ARG A 24 11.57 20.66 -2.88
N ARG A 25 11.67 21.71 -2.07
CA ARG A 25 11.37 21.64 -0.63
C ARG A 25 9.92 21.30 -0.32
N LEU A 26 9.01 21.69 -1.21
CA LEU A 26 7.57 21.49 -1.05
C LEU A 26 7.07 20.24 -1.79
N GLN A 27 7.88 19.60 -2.63
CA GLN A 27 7.50 18.38 -3.35
C GLN A 27 7.10 17.26 -2.39
N GLU A 28 7.89 17.01 -1.35
CA GLU A 28 7.57 15.99 -0.35
C GLU A 28 6.23 16.27 0.35
N VAL A 29 5.92 17.55 0.59
CA VAL A 29 4.64 17.99 1.19
C VAL A 29 3.48 17.79 0.23
N VAL A 30 3.64 18.16 -1.04
CA VAL A 30 2.62 17.94 -2.08
C VAL A 30 2.32 16.46 -2.25
N LEU A 31 3.36 15.62 -2.29
CA LEU A 31 3.22 14.17 -2.42
C LEU A 31 2.54 13.54 -1.20
N LEU A 32 2.86 14.00 0.01
CA LEU A 32 2.19 13.55 1.22
C LEU A 32 0.73 14.00 1.24
N GLY A 33 0.46 15.27 0.94
CA GLY A 33 -0.88 15.82 0.87
C GLY A 33 -1.75 15.12 -0.18
N GLY A 34 -1.19 14.85 -1.36
CA GLY A 34 -1.83 14.04 -2.39
C GLY A 34 -2.13 12.63 -1.90
N SER A 35 -1.18 12.00 -1.21
CA SER A 35 -1.39 10.66 -0.68
C SER A 35 -2.50 10.60 0.36
N TRP A 36 -2.54 11.57 1.28
CA TRP A 36 -3.62 11.69 2.26
C TRP A 36 -4.96 12.01 1.61
N ALA A 37 -4.99 12.89 0.62
CA ALA A 37 -6.20 13.18 -0.16
C ALA A 37 -6.73 11.92 -0.86
N PHE A 38 -5.85 11.10 -1.42
CA PHE A 38 -6.22 9.81 -2.01
C PHE A 38 -6.78 8.85 -0.96
N CYS A 39 -6.16 8.73 0.21
CA CYS A 39 -6.67 7.93 1.32
C CYS A 39 -8.04 8.39 1.79
N SER A 40 -8.28 9.71 1.86
CA SER A 40 -9.59 10.26 2.22
C SER A 40 -10.71 9.86 1.26
N THR A 41 -10.40 9.50 0.00
CA THR A 41 -11.41 9.00 -0.95
C THR A 41 -11.98 7.63 -0.60
N PHE A 42 -11.33 6.90 0.31
CA PHE A 42 -11.81 5.63 0.88
C PHE A 42 -12.49 5.81 2.25
N GLY A 43 -12.63 7.04 2.71
CA GLY A 43 -13.23 7.39 3.99
C GLY A 43 -12.23 7.94 5.00
N TRP A 44 -12.72 8.81 5.88
CA TRP A 44 -11.89 9.46 6.90
C TRP A 44 -11.24 8.49 7.93
N PRO A 45 -11.82 7.31 8.28
CA PRO A 45 -11.14 6.38 9.19
C PRO A 45 -9.92 5.73 8.56
N CYS A 46 -9.89 5.55 7.23
CA CYS A 46 -8.70 5.06 6.54
C CYS A 46 -7.51 6.00 6.79
N LEU A 47 -7.75 7.32 6.66
CA LEU A 47 -6.76 8.33 6.98
C LEU A 47 -6.41 8.34 8.46
N ALA A 48 -7.39 8.28 9.36
CA ALA A 48 -7.15 8.27 10.81
C ALA A 48 -6.29 7.07 11.24
N ILE A 49 -6.59 5.87 10.76
CA ILE A 49 -5.81 4.66 11.06
C ILE A 49 -4.39 4.79 10.50
N LEU A 50 -4.23 5.29 9.27
CA LEU A 50 -2.92 5.55 8.67
C LEU A 50 -2.10 6.52 9.53
N LEU A 51 -2.69 7.63 9.98
CA LEU A 51 -2.02 8.63 10.80
C LEU A 51 -1.64 8.10 12.18
N VAL A 52 -2.54 7.35 12.85
CA VAL A 52 -2.24 6.72 14.13
C VAL A 52 -1.12 5.69 14.00
N CYS A 53 -1.19 4.85 12.96
CA CYS A 53 -0.15 3.87 12.67
C CYS A 53 1.20 4.55 12.38
N THR A 54 1.18 5.61 11.58
CA THR A 54 2.37 6.42 11.27
C THR A 54 2.96 7.03 12.54
N LEU A 55 2.13 7.67 13.38
CA LEU A 55 2.61 8.31 14.60
C LEU A 55 3.20 7.28 15.56
N ALA A 56 2.51 6.15 15.79
CA ALA A 56 2.99 5.10 16.69
C ALA A 56 4.35 4.54 16.21
N ASN A 57 4.46 4.21 14.92
CA ASN A 57 5.69 3.62 14.36
C ASN A 57 6.82 4.63 14.16
N TYR A 58 6.52 5.93 14.14
CA TYR A 58 7.53 6.98 14.18
C TYR A 58 8.15 7.12 15.59
N LEU A 59 7.33 7.07 16.63
CA LEU A 59 7.76 7.31 18.01
C LEU A 59 8.55 6.13 18.61
N LEU A 60 8.20 4.89 18.29
CA LEU A 60 8.83 3.70 18.89
C LEU A 60 10.36 3.63 18.67
N PRO A 61 10.91 3.84 17.46
CA PRO A 61 12.36 3.84 17.24
C PRO A 61 13.10 5.02 17.88
N ILE A 62 12.40 6.08 18.27
CA ILE A 62 13.03 7.19 19.01
C ILE A 62 13.46 6.70 20.39
N MET A 63 12.70 5.78 20.98
CA MET A 63 13.00 5.15 22.27
C MET A 63 14.10 4.07 22.17
N PHE A 64 14.51 3.66 20.98
CA PHE A 64 15.58 2.68 20.83
C PHE A 64 16.91 3.28 21.31
N HIS A 65 17.58 2.55 22.18
CA HIS A 65 18.95 2.83 22.58
C HIS A 65 19.90 2.58 21.41
N GLU A 66 20.95 3.37 21.35
CA GLU A 66 22.04 3.17 20.40
C GLU A 66 22.68 1.78 20.59
N GLY A 67 23.22 1.26 19.49
CA GLY A 67 23.82 -0.07 19.44
C GLY A 67 23.02 -1.05 18.59
N ARG A 68 23.73 -1.76 17.71
CA ARG A 68 23.17 -2.77 16.83
C ARG A 68 22.65 -3.95 17.66
N ARG A 69 21.38 -4.35 17.48
CA ARG A 69 20.75 -5.46 18.22
C ARG A 69 20.87 -5.34 19.74
N ASN A 70 20.74 -4.12 20.27
CA ASN A 70 20.78 -3.87 21.71
C ASN A 70 19.60 -4.60 22.40
N PRO A 71 19.83 -5.49 23.38
CA PRO A 71 18.77 -6.27 24.02
C PRO A 71 17.71 -5.40 24.73
N ARG A 72 18.06 -4.18 25.13
CA ARG A 72 17.12 -3.22 25.73
C ARG A 72 16.01 -2.77 24.76
N ASN A 73 16.24 -2.89 23.45
CA ASN A 73 15.27 -2.52 22.42
C ASN A 73 14.26 -3.64 22.11
N VAL A 74 14.54 -4.88 22.53
CA VAL A 74 13.67 -6.05 22.31
C VAL A 74 12.24 -5.85 22.84
N PRO A 75 12.01 -5.38 24.08
CA PRO A 75 10.64 -5.14 24.56
C PRO A 75 9.92 -4.07 23.74
N ILE A 76 10.61 -3.00 23.33
CA ILE A 76 10.03 -1.91 22.53
C ILE A 76 9.68 -2.42 21.11
N LEU A 77 10.54 -3.26 20.53
CA LEU A 77 10.28 -3.93 19.25
C LEU A 77 9.03 -4.82 19.33
N TRP A 78 8.94 -5.67 20.35
CA TRP A 78 7.76 -6.54 20.54
C TRP A 78 6.49 -5.74 20.80
N LEU A 79 6.56 -4.64 21.55
CA LEU A 79 5.44 -3.72 21.73
C LEU A 79 5.00 -3.11 20.40
N GLY A 80 5.95 -2.70 19.54
CA GLY A 80 5.65 -2.19 18.21
C GLY A 80 5.04 -3.23 17.26
N ILE A 81 5.59 -4.44 17.23
CA ILE A 81 5.03 -5.57 16.47
C ILE A 81 3.61 -5.87 16.97
N GLY A 82 3.44 -5.97 18.29
CA GLY A 82 2.15 -6.19 18.92
C GLY A 82 1.13 -5.13 18.53
N LEU A 83 1.47 -3.84 18.61
CA LEU A 83 0.59 -2.75 18.23
C LEU A 83 0.13 -2.83 16.76
N ASN A 84 1.05 -3.11 15.83
CA ASN A 84 0.71 -3.26 14.41
C ASN A 84 -0.16 -4.49 14.14
N VAL A 85 0.15 -5.63 14.76
CA VAL A 85 -0.63 -6.87 14.60
C VAL A 85 -2.02 -6.74 15.23
N THR A 86 -2.12 -6.09 16.39
CA THR A 86 -3.40 -5.78 17.04
C THR A 86 -4.22 -4.85 16.17
N LEU A 87 -3.63 -3.80 15.60
CA LEU A 87 -4.32 -2.89 14.66
C LEU A 87 -4.84 -3.65 13.43
N LEU A 88 -4.00 -4.47 12.81
CA LEU A 88 -4.38 -5.27 11.64
C LEU A 88 -5.51 -6.25 11.96
N SER A 89 -5.39 -6.97 13.07
CA SER A 89 -6.39 -7.92 13.54
C SER A 89 -7.71 -7.25 13.89
N PHE A 90 -7.65 -6.09 14.54
CA PHE A 90 -8.83 -5.29 14.88
C PHE A 90 -9.59 -4.82 13.64
N VAL A 91 -8.89 -4.29 12.64
CA VAL A 91 -9.52 -3.89 11.37
C VAL A 91 -10.12 -5.09 10.65
N ARG A 92 -9.43 -6.25 10.66
CA ARG A 92 -9.97 -7.48 10.06
C ARG A 92 -11.22 -8.00 10.79
N LEU A 93 -11.24 -7.95 12.12
CA LEU A 93 -12.39 -8.37 12.92
C LEU A 93 -13.60 -7.46 12.68
N MET A 94 -13.39 -6.14 12.67
CA MET A 94 -14.43 -5.16 12.37
C MET A 94 -14.98 -5.30 10.95
N ARG A 95 -14.16 -5.81 10.01
CA ARG A 95 -14.60 -6.13 8.64
C ARG A 95 -15.48 -7.36 8.54
N ALA A 96 -15.26 -8.34 9.42
CA ALA A 96 -16.03 -9.58 9.45
C ALA A 96 -17.35 -9.44 10.23
N SER A 97 -17.46 -8.43 11.10
CA SER A 97 -18.68 -8.15 11.86
C SER A 97 -19.74 -7.47 11.00
N GLU A 98 -20.93 -8.05 10.88
CA GLU A 98 -22.07 -7.49 10.13
C GLU A 98 -22.57 -6.16 10.71
N ASN A 99 -22.34 -5.92 12.01
CA ASN A 99 -22.68 -4.67 12.72
C ASN A 99 -21.48 -3.72 12.87
N GLY A 100 -20.34 -4.03 12.22
CA GLY A 100 -19.18 -3.16 12.24
C GLY A 100 -19.48 -1.81 11.56
N PRO A 101 -18.94 -0.68 12.05
CA PRO A 101 -19.11 0.59 11.35
C PRO A 101 -18.59 0.44 9.92
N LEU A 102 -19.49 0.63 8.94
CA LEU A 102 -19.24 0.52 7.49
C LEU A 102 -18.02 1.35 7.01
N ILE A 103 -17.58 2.28 7.86
CA ILE A 103 -16.50 3.20 7.61
C ILE A 103 -15.12 2.58 7.92
N LEU A 104 -15.03 1.57 8.81
CA LEU A 104 -13.77 0.83 9.03
C LEU A 104 -13.51 -0.21 7.94
N THR A 105 -14.57 -0.74 7.31
CA THR A 105 -14.44 -1.79 6.29
C THR A 105 -13.80 -1.32 4.98
N SER A 106 -13.84 -0.01 4.73
CA SER A 106 -13.29 0.62 3.53
C SER A 106 -11.79 0.93 3.64
N SER A 107 -11.13 0.63 4.76
CA SER A 107 -9.70 0.89 4.95
C SER A 107 -8.87 0.05 4.00
N ILE A 108 -8.27 0.71 3.00
CA ILE A 108 -7.39 0.08 2.01
C ILE A 108 -5.94 0.16 2.49
N GLY A 109 -5.12 -0.82 2.11
CA GLY A 109 -3.68 -0.78 2.39
C GLY A 109 -3.25 -1.12 3.81
N VAL A 110 -4.16 -1.43 4.73
CA VAL A 110 -3.83 -1.72 6.15
C VAL A 110 -2.75 -2.78 6.30
N SER A 111 -2.85 -3.87 5.54
CA SER A 111 -1.83 -4.91 5.53
C SER A 111 -0.46 -4.40 5.06
N PHE A 112 -0.42 -3.56 4.02
CA PHE A 112 0.85 -3.09 3.45
C PHE A 112 1.57 -2.15 4.40
N TYR A 113 0.92 -1.10 4.88
CA TYR A 113 1.60 -0.13 5.75
C TYR A 113 1.92 -0.68 7.14
N THR A 114 1.13 -1.64 7.65
CA THR A 114 1.48 -2.34 8.91
C THR A 114 2.70 -3.23 8.74
N LEU A 115 2.79 -3.99 7.63
CA LEU A 115 3.96 -4.83 7.34
C LEU A 115 5.21 -3.98 7.05
N SER A 116 5.09 -2.87 6.30
CA SER A 116 6.19 -1.93 6.09
C SER A 116 6.65 -1.27 7.41
N SER A 117 5.71 -0.97 8.32
CA SER A 117 6.03 -0.45 9.65
C SER A 117 6.79 -1.46 10.50
N ILE A 118 6.34 -2.72 10.52
CA ILE A 118 7.04 -3.82 11.22
C ILE A 118 8.43 -4.03 10.61
N ALA A 119 8.53 -4.08 9.28
CA ALA A 119 9.80 -4.22 8.58
C ALA A 119 10.77 -3.09 8.97
N TYR A 120 10.30 -1.85 9.03
CA TYR A 120 11.10 -0.72 9.49
C TYR A 120 11.56 -0.86 10.95
N LEU A 121 10.67 -1.21 11.89
CA LEU A 121 11.05 -1.42 13.29
C LEU A 121 12.15 -2.48 13.43
N VAL A 122 12.00 -3.59 12.71
CA VAL A 122 12.99 -4.68 12.68
C VAL A 122 14.30 -4.22 12.05
N ASP A 123 14.25 -3.49 10.95
CA ASP A 123 15.43 -3.00 10.23
C ASP A 123 16.24 -2.00 11.09
N VAL A 124 15.56 -1.13 11.86
CA VAL A 124 16.23 -0.22 12.80
C VAL A 124 16.83 -1.01 13.98
N TYR A 125 16.09 -1.97 14.54
CA TYR A 125 16.60 -2.83 15.62
C TYR A 125 17.86 -3.61 15.21
N GLN A 126 17.86 -4.15 13.99
CA GLN A 126 19.01 -4.86 13.42
C GLN A 126 20.17 -3.94 13.02
N GLY A 127 19.96 -2.62 13.05
CA GLY A 127 20.93 -1.62 12.57
C GLY A 127 21.18 -1.68 11.07
N ASN A 128 20.22 -2.21 10.30
CA ASN A 128 20.28 -2.24 8.83
C ASN A 128 19.91 -0.87 8.24
N VAL A 129 19.17 -0.06 9.00
CA VAL A 129 18.73 1.29 8.63
C VAL A 129 18.80 2.18 9.87
N GLN A 130 19.22 3.43 9.71
CA GLN A 130 19.14 4.42 10.78
C GLN A 130 17.68 4.89 10.95
N ARG A 131 17.26 5.19 12.18
CA ARG A 131 15.92 5.74 12.42
C ARG A 131 15.71 7.01 11.60
N ILE A 132 14.54 7.14 10.99
CA ILE A 132 14.14 8.33 10.24
C ILE A 132 13.88 9.46 11.23
N THR A 133 14.63 10.54 11.13
CA THR A 133 14.53 11.71 12.04
C THR A 133 13.51 12.75 11.58
N GLU A 134 13.08 12.68 10.32
CA GLU A 134 12.19 13.65 9.71
C GLU A 134 10.77 13.07 9.63
N PRO A 135 9.79 13.62 10.38
CA PRO A 135 8.44 13.05 10.46
C PRO A 135 7.72 13.11 9.10
N LEU A 136 8.00 14.13 8.28
CA LEU A 136 7.44 14.27 6.94
C LEU A 136 7.83 13.08 6.05
N ARG A 137 9.12 12.71 6.03
CA ARG A 137 9.62 11.60 5.21
C ARG A 137 9.15 10.25 5.71
N PHE A 138 9.03 10.09 7.03
CA PHE A 138 8.44 8.89 7.61
C PHE A 138 6.97 8.74 7.24
N ALA A 139 6.18 9.82 7.38
CA ALA A 139 4.78 9.83 7.00
C ALA A 139 4.58 9.59 5.50
N LEU A 140 5.46 10.12 4.66
CA LEU A 140 5.43 9.85 3.23
C LEU A 140 5.80 8.40 2.90
N PHE A 141 6.78 7.81 3.58
CA PHE A 141 7.14 6.41 3.41
C PHE A 141 5.98 5.47 3.73
N ILE A 142 5.33 5.66 4.88
CA ILE A 142 4.19 4.83 5.31
C ILE A 142 2.94 5.13 4.48
N GLY A 143 2.72 6.40 4.16
CA GLY A 143 1.52 6.89 3.50
C GLY A 143 1.58 6.94 1.97
N TRP A 144 2.62 6.43 1.32
CA TRP A 144 2.79 6.59 -0.14
C TRP A 144 1.69 5.87 -0.93
N PHE A 145 0.75 6.63 -1.50
CA PHE A 145 -0.46 6.07 -2.09
C PHE A 145 -0.25 5.03 -3.22
N PRO A 146 0.77 5.12 -4.09
CA PRO A 146 1.01 4.10 -5.10
C PRO A 146 1.30 2.74 -4.50
N HIS A 147 1.95 2.70 -3.32
CA HIS A 147 2.22 1.43 -2.62
C HIS A 147 1.06 0.99 -1.72
N LEU A 148 0.26 1.93 -1.21
CA LEU A 148 -0.87 1.61 -0.33
C LEU A 148 -1.95 0.73 -0.99
N VAL A 149 -2.17 0.83 -2.30
CA VAL A 149 -3.27 0.11 -2.96
C VAL A 149 -2.89 -1.33 -3.31
N ALA A 150 -1.72 -1.53 -3.90
CA ALA A 150 -1.27 -2.85 -4.37
C ALA A 150 0.25 -2.92 -4.60
N GLY A 151 1.05 -2.03 -3.98
CA GLY A 151 2.50 -2.06 -4.17
C GLY A 151 3.15 -3.21 -3.42
N PRO A 152 4.38 -3.61 -3.81
CA PRO A 152 5.17 -4.51 -2.99
C PRO A 152 5.37 -3.91 -1.59
N ILE A 153 5.65 -4.76 -0.59
CA ILE A 153 5.99 -4.29 0.76
C ILE A 153 7.31 -3.53 0.67
N GLU A 154 7.20 -2.19 0.64
CA GLU A 154 8.33 -1.31 0.40
C GLU A 154 9.27 -1.27 1.60
N ARG A 155 10.57 -1.26 1.31
CA ARG A 155 11.65 -1.14 2.30
C ARG A 155 12.21 0.28 2.30
N VAL A 156 12.51 0.79 3.49
CA VAL A 156 13.08 2.13 3.68
C VAL A 156 14.37 2.35 2.87
N GLN A 157 15.18 1.30 2.74
CA GLN A 157 16.45 1.31 1.99
C GLN A 157 16.27 1.63 0.51
N GLY A 158 15.15 1.21 -0.11
CA GLY A 158 14.83 1.52 -1.50
C GLY A 158 14.18 2.89 -1.64
N PHE A 159 13.23 3.20 -0.76
CA PHE A 159 12.37 4.37 -0.89
C PHE A 159 13.06 5.71 -0.59
N LEU A 160 13.78 5.82 0.54
CA LEU A 160 14.35 7.12 0.94
C LEU A 160 15.42 7.67 0.00
N PRO A 161 16.35 6.85 -0.55
CA PRO A 161 17.30 7.35 -1.54
C PRO A 161 16.62 7.89 -2.79
N GLN A 162 15.54 7.24 -3.25
CA GLN A 162 14.75 7.72 -4.39
C GLN A 162 14.03 9.04 -4.09
N LEU A 163 13.60 9.25 -2.85
CA LEU A 163 12.99 10.51 -2.44
C LEU A 163 14.00 11.66 -2.44
N LYS A 164 15.25 11.39 -2.01
CA LYS A 164 16.35 12.36 -1.92
C LYS A 164 17.04 12.63 -3.27
N SER A 165 16.97 11.70 -4.21
CA SER A 165 17.68 11.80 -5.49
C SER A 165 17.10 12.90 -6.38
N HIS A 166 17.92 13.37 -7.32
CA HIS A 166 17.46 14.32 -8.32
C HIS A 166 16.52 13.63 -9.30
N ARG A 167 15.24 14.02 -9.30
CA ARG A 167 14.24 13.53 -10.25
C ARG A 167 14.49 14.20 -11.59
N VAL A 168 15.12 13.49 -12.50
CA VAL A 168 15.22 13.86 -13.92
C VAL A 168 14.19 13.01 -14.64
N VAL A 169 13.23 13.66 -15.31
CA VAL A 169 12.35 12.98 -16.26
C VAL A 169 13.01 13.11 -17.62
N ASP A 170 13.39 11.97 -18.18
CA ASP A 170 13.89 11.87 -19.53
C ASP A 170 12.87 11.12 -20.40
N ASP A 171 12.94 11.30 -21.72
CA ASP A 171 12.01 10.69 -22.68
C ASP A 171 11.96 9.17 -22.52
N THR A 172 13.10 8.56 -22.20
CA THR A 172 13.22 7.13 -21.91
C THR A 172 12.35 6.71 -20.72
N GLN A 173 12.34 7.50 -19.63
CA GLN A 173 11.54 7.19 -18.45
C GLN A 173 10.04 7.37 -18.71
N ILE A 174 9.66 8.37 -19.50
CA ILE A 174 8.27 8.58 -19.92
C ILE A 174 7.81 7.37 -20.75
N CYS A 175 8.62 6.95 -21.73
CA CYS A 175 8.31 5.80 -22.58
C CYS A 175 8.11 4.52 -21.77
N ILE A 176 9.05 4.21 -20.86
CA ILE A 176 8.95 3.05 -19.97
C ILE A 176 7.69 3.14 -19.09
N SER A 177 7.40 4.31 -18.54
CA SER A 177 6.23 4.53 -17.68
C SER A 177 4.92 4.32 -18.44
N LEU A 178 4.79 4.88 -19.65
CA LEU A 178 3.62 4.69 -20.51
C LEU A 178 3.47 3.24 -20.96
N GLN A 179 4.59 2.55 -21.27
CA GLN A 179 4.57 1.14 -21.60
C GLN A 179 4.10 0.28 -20.43
N GLN A 180 4.55 0.56 -19.21
CA GLN A 180 4.11 -0.15 -18.00
C GLN A 180 2.62 0.08 -17.71
N ILE A 181 2.16 1.33 -17.81
CA ILE A 181 0.74 1.66 -17.65
C ILE A 181 -0.10 0.94 -18.70
N GLY A 182 0.29 1.02 -19.98
CA GLY A 182 -0.41 0.35 -21.08
C GLY A 182 -0.47 -1.17 -20.93
N THR A 183 0.66 -1.79 -20.59
CA THR A 183 0.74 -3.24 -20.35
C THR A 183 -0.14 -3.65 -19.16
N GLY A 184 -0.11 -2.88 -18.07
CA GLY A 184 -0.95 -3.11 -16.90
C GLY A 184 -2.44 -2.97 -17.23
N LEU A 185 -2.83 -1.98 -18.03
CA LEU A 185 -4.22 -1.81 -18.47
C LEU A 185 -4.70 -2.97 -19.33
N VAL A 186 -3.88 -3.46 -20.26
CA VAL A 186 -4.24 -4.65 -21.06
C VAL A 186 -4.39 -5.88 -20.17
N ARG A 187 -3.41 -6.14 -19.28
CA ARG A 187 -3.50 -7.29 -18.36
C ARG A 187 -4.72 -7.20 -17.46
N LYS A 188 -5.02 -6.04 -16.89
CA LYS A 188 -6.15 -5.86 -15.97
C LYS A 188 -7.50 -5.89 -16.69
N VAL A 189 -7.68 -5.04 -17.69
CA VAL A 189 -9.00 -4.78 -18.31
C VAL A 189 -9.34 -5.80 -19.38
N VAL A 190 -8.36 -6.19 -20.21
CA VAL A 190 -8.61 -7.09 -21.35
C VAL A 190 -8.49 -8.54 -20.93
N LEU A 191 -7.49 -8.90 -20.11
CA LEU A 191 -7.29 -10.30 -19.69
C LEU A 191 -7.99 -10.59 -18.35
N GLY A 192 -7.62 -9.91 -17.27
CA GLY A 192 -8.11 -10.17 -15.91
C GLY A 192 -9.62 -10.07 -15.80
N ASN A 193 -10.20 -8.91 -16.13
CA ASN A 193 -11.65 -8.70 -16.05
C ASN A 193 -12.43 -9.65 -16.97
N ALA A 194 -11.92 -9.94 -18.18
CA ALA A 194 -12.55 -10.88 -19.09
C ALA A 194 -12.56 -12.29 -18.48
N LEU A 195 -11.42 -12.78 -18.00
CA LEU A 195 -11.32 -14.10 -17.38
C LEU A 195 -12.19 -14.22 -16.12
N PHE A 196 -12.24 -13.19 -15.26
CA PHE A 196 -13.17 -13.18 -14.12
C PHE A 196 -14.62 -13.25 -14.56
N SER A 197 -15.01 -12.53 -15.62
CA SER A 197 -16.39 -12.55 -16.13
C SER A 197 -16.81 -13.90 -16.73
N MET A 198 -15.85 -14.74 -17.13
CA MET A 198 -16.11 -16.09 -17.65
C MET A 198 -16.40 -17.11 -16.54
N ILE A 199 -16.01 -16.84 -15.29
CA ILE A 199 -16.21 -17.76 -14.17
C ILE A 199 -17.67 -17.64 -13.69
N PRO A 200 -18.42 -18.76 -13.59
CA PRO A 200 -19.78 -18.73 -13.06
C PRO A 200 -19.81 -18.19 -11.63
N ALA A 201 -20.68 -17.23 -11.35
CA ALA A 201 -20.74 -16.56 -10.05
C ALA A 201 -21.10 -17.52 -8.90
N ASP A 202 -21.86 -18.56 -9.19
CA ASP A 202 -22.32 -19.58 -8.26
C ASP A 202 -21.38 -20.79 -8.15
N LEU A 203 -20.27 -20.83 -8.92
CA LEU A 203 -19.33 -21.94 -8.96
C LEU A 203 -18.86 -22.37 -7.56
N TRP A 204 -18.51 -21.38 -6.72
CA TRP A 204 -18.02 -21.61 -5.37
C TRP A 204 -19.14 -21.74 -4.34
N ALA A 205 -20.30 -21.14 -4.60
CA ALA A 205 -21.44 -21.18 -3.69
C ALA A 205 -22.20 -22.51 -3.77
N ARG A 206 -22.28 -23.12 -4.96
CA ARG A 206 -22.98 -24.39 -5.20
C ARG A 206 -22.17 -25.32 -6.11
N PRO A 207 -21.00 -25.81 -5.66
CA PRO A 207 -20.13 -26.65 -6.50
C PRO A 207 -20.82 -27.92 -7.02
N SER A 208 -21.75 -28.49 -6.26
CA SER A 208 -22.50 -29.69 -6.63
C SER A 208 -23.45 -29.50 -7.82
N GLN A 209 -23.76 -28.25 -8.21
CA GLN A 209 -24.63 -27.93 -9.33
C GLN A 209 -23.86 -27.76 -10.66
N HIS A 210 -22.53 -27.87 -10.63
CA HIS A 210 -21.69 -27.71 -11.82
C HIS A 210 -21.06 -29.03 -12.28
N PRO A 211 -20.82 -29.19 -13.60
CA PRO A 211 -20.06 -30.32 -14.13
C PRO A 211 -18.67 -30.44 -13.49
N ALA A 212 -18.18 -31.66 -13.27
CA ALA A 212 -16.86 -31.90 -12.69
C ALA A 212 -15.72 -31.20 -13.47
N LEU A 213 -15.86 -31.08 -14.79
CA LEU A 213 -14.90 -30.37 -15.63
C LEU A 213 -14.83 -28.86 -15.30
N HIS A 214 -15.96 -28.23 -14.96
CA HIS A 214 -15.98 -26.81 -14.55
C HIS A 214 -15.20 -26.61 -13.24
N LEU A 215 -15.36 -27.54 -12.30
CA LEU A 215 -14.64 -27.53 -11.03
C LEU A 215 -13.12 -27.76 -11.18
N LEU A 216 -12.66 -28.27 -12.32
CA LEU A 216 -11.23 -28.41 -12.64
C LEU A 216 -10.69 -27.23 -13.43
N VAL A 217 -11.44 -26.73 -14.43
CA VAL A 217 -10.97 -25.69 -15.35
C VAL A 217 -11.05 -24.29 -14.73
N PHE A 218 -12.15 -23.95 -14.08
CA PHE A 218 -12.33 -22.59 -13.56
C PHE A 218 -11.40 -22.20 -12.39
N PRO A 219 -10.91 -23.10 -11.52
CA PRO A 219 -9.81 -22.75 -10.62
C PRO A 219 -8.53 -22.33 -11.37
N PHE A 220 -8.22 -22.96 -12.51
CA PHE A 220 -7.08 -22.56 -13.33
C PHE A 220 -7.32 -21.20 -14.00
N VAL A 221 -8.52 -20.99 -14.56
CA VAL A 221 -8.93 -19.68 -15.11
C VAL A 221 -8.86 -18.61 -14.05
N PHE A 222 -9.31 -18.89 -12.83
CA PHE A 222 -9.22 -17.98 -11.68
C PHE A 222 -7.76 -17.64 -11.35
N ALA A 223 -6.86 -18.61 -11.32
CA ALA A 223 -5.43 -18.36 -11.08
C ALA A 223 -4.82 -17.44 -12.15
N VAL A 224 -5.13 -17.66 -13.43
CA VAL A 224 -4.66 -16.81 -14.53
C VAL A 224 -5.31 -15.42 -14.45
N ALA A 225 -6.59 -15.32 -14.07
CA ALA A 225 -7.28 -14.05 -13.87
C ALA A 225 -6.59 -13.24 -12.77
N VAL A 226 -6.37 -13.84 -11.60
CA VAL A 226 -5.67 -13.22 -10.46
C VAL A 226 -4.25 -12.80 -10.83
N TYR A 227 -3.51 -13.61 -11.59
CA TYR A 227 -2.16 -13.27 -12.06
C TYR A 227 -2.14 -12.03 -12.98
N ASN A 228 -3.19 -11.80 -13.77
CA ASN A 228 -3.29 -10.62 -14.62
C ASN A 228 -3.91 -9.42 -13.88
N ASP A 229 -4.61 -9.68 -12.78
CA ASP A 229 -5.22 -8.68 -11.91
C ASP A 229 -4.22 -7.97 -10.99
N PHE A 230 -3.18 -8.72 -10.57
CA PHE A 230 -2.07 -8.33 -9.70
C PHE A 230 -0.88 -7.82 -10.52
#